data_AF-A0A4Q5MVG1-F1
#
_entry.id   AF-A0A4Q5MVG1-F1
#
_cell.length_a   1.000
_cell.length_b   1.000
_cell.length_c   1.000
_cell.angle_alpha   90.00
_cell.angle_beta   90.00
_cell.angle_gamma   90.00
#
_symmetry.space_group_name_H-M   'P 1'
#
loop_
_entity.id
_entity.type
_entity.pdbx_description
1 polymer ?
#
loop_
_entity_poly.entity_id
_entity_poly.type
_entity_poly.pdbx_seq_one_letter_code
_entity_poly.pdbx_strand_id
1 'polypeptide(L)' 'MPDQASPDQTPAPAAHVSLWGGRFAGGPSEALAALSLSTHFDWRLARHDLAGSCAHARVLHGAGLLTAAELDGMLLA' A
#
# COMPACT_ATOMS: atom_id res chain seq x y z
N MET A 1 -49.38 -3.79 12.50
CA MET A 1 -48.21 -4.40 11.84
C MET A 1 -47.03 -4.20 12.77
N PRO A 2 -46.35 -5.24 13.26
CA PRO A 2 -45.12 -5.06 14.00
C PRO A 2 -44.01 -4.67 13.02
N ASP A 3 -43.36 -3.56 13.30
CA ASP A 3 -42.15 -3.11 12.63
C ASP A 3 -41.00 -4.05 13.03
N GLN A 4 -40.38 -4.73 12.07
CA GLN A 4 -39.24 -5.62 12.27
C GLN A 4 -38.12 -5.14 11.36
N ALA A 5 -37.41 -4.10 11.79
CA ALA A 5 -36.12 -3.75 11.20
C ALA A 5 -35.01 -4.50 11.96
N SER A 6 -34.36 -5.43 11.27
CA SER A 6 -33.27 -6.26 11.79
C SER A 6 -32.08 -5.44 12.31
N PRO A 7 -31.53 -5.75 13.50
CA PRO A 7 -30.35 -5.09 14.03
C PRO A 7 -29.09 -5.86 13.64
N ASP A 8 -28.72 -5.90 12.35
CA ASP A 8 -27.35 -6.34 12.01
C ASP A 8 -26.89 -5.95 10.60
N GLN A 9 -26.75 -4.64 10.37
CA GLN A 9 -25.88 -4.16 9.30
C GLN A 9 -24.77 -3.34 9.94
N THR A 10 -23.81 -4.04 10.54
CA THR A 10 -22.51 -3.43 10.83
C THR A 10 -21.80 -3.22 9.49
N PRO A 11 -21.62 -1.98 8.99
CA PRO A 11 -20.86 -1.78 7.77
C PRO A 11 -19.44 -2.30 8.01
N ALA A 12 -18.94 -3.15 7.10
CA ALA A 12 -17.57 -3.61 7.12
C ALA A 12 -16.63 -2.38 7.22
N PRO A 13 -15.58 -2.41 8.05
CA PRO A 13 -14.70 -1.26 8.20
C PRO A 13 -14.15 -0.89 6.83
N ALA A 14 -14.42 0.35 6.40
CA ALA A 14 -13.87 0.89 5.17
C ALA A 14 -12.35 0.74 5.23
N ALA A 15 -11.78 0.06 4.23
CA ALA A 15 -10.35 -0.15 4.15
C ALA A 15 -9.64 1.19 4.34
N HIS A 16 -8.85 1.31 5.42
CA HIS A 16 -8.09 2.52 5.70
C HIS A 16 -6.99 2.66 4.64
N VAL A 17 -7.27 3.41 3.58
CA VAL A 17 -6.27 3.80 2.58
C VAL A 17 -5.36 4.84 3.22
N SER A 18 -4.12 4.45 3.55
CA SER A 18 -3.09 5.38 4.00
C SER A 18 -2.50 6.09 2.79
N LEU A 19 -2.71 7.41 2.73
CA LEU A 19 -2.17 8.23 1.67
C LEU A 19 -0.65 8.40 1.87
N TRP A 20 0.15 7.82 0.98
CA TRP A 20 1.63 7.86 0.98
C TRP A 20 2.30 7.40 2.29
N GLY A 21 1.68 6.49 3.04
CA GLY A 21 2.17 6.07 4.36
C GLY A 21 1.87 7.06 5.50
N GLY A 22 1.04 8.07 5.25
CA GLY A 22 0.59 9.04 6.25
C GLY A 22 -0.27 8.43 7.35
N ARG A 23 -0.16 8.99 8.56
CA ARG A 23 -0.89 8.55 9.77
C ARG A 23 -1.96 9.57 10.17
N PHE A 24 -2.94 9.77 9.29
CA PHE A 24 -4.10 10.62 9.57
C PHE A 24 -5.03 9.93 10.59
N ALA A 25 -5.64 10.72 11.47
CA ALA A 25 -6.60 10.19 12.44
C ALA A 25 -7.87 9.59 11.76
N GLY A 26 -8.15 9.99 10.53
CA GLY A 26 -9.22 9.43 9.67
C GLY A 26 -8.74 9.23 8.23
N GLY A 27 -9.60 8.69 7.37
CA GLY A 27 -9.29 8.51 5.94
C GLY A 27 -9.22 9.83 5.15
N PRO A 28 -8.56 9.85 3.98
CA PRO A 28 -8.58 11.01 3.10
C PRO A 28 -10.01 11.29 2.63
N SER A 29 -10.35 12.58 2.44
CA SER A 29 -11.57 12.94 1.73
C SER A 29 -11.50 12.45 0.27
N GLU A 30 -12.64 12.25 -0.38
CA GLU A 30 -12.68 11.84 -1.79
C GLU A 30 -11.92 12.82 -2.69
N ALA A 31 -12.07 14.14 -2.45
CA ALA A 31 -11.37 15.17 -3.20
C ALA A 31 -9.84 15.06 -3.03
N LEU A 32 -9.37 14.78 -1.80
CA LEU A 32 -7.94 14.62 -1.54
C LEU A 32 -7.39 13.34 -2.20
N ALA A 33 -8.13 12.23 -2.12
CA ALA A 33 -7.75 10.98 -2.77
C ALA A 33 -7.65 11.14 -4.30
N ALA A 34 -8.63 11.81 -4.91
CA ALA A 34 -8.64 12.08 -6.35
C ALA A 34 -7.49 13.00 -6.79
N LEU A 35 -7.22 14.06 -6.03
CA LEU A 35 -6.10 14.98 -6.30
C LEU A 35 -4.74 14.26 -6.21
N SER A 36 -4.64 13.26 -5.35
CA SER A 36 -3.38 12.57 -5.04
C SER A 36 -3.04 11.42 -6.00
N LEU A 37 -3.97 11.02 -6.87
CA LEU A 37 -3.80 9.88 -7.75
C LEU A 37 -2.86 10.20 -8.92
N SER A 38 -1.65 9.65 -8.92
CA SER A 38 -0.66 9.88 -9.99
C SER A 38 -0.43 8.69 -10.94
N THR A 39 -1.04 7.53 -10.67
CA THR A 39 -0.82 6.28 -11.41
C THR A 39 -1.11 6.38 -12.91
N HIS A 40 -1.99 7.30 -13.31
CA HIS A 40 -2.33 7.57 -14.70
C HIS A 40 -1.15 8.11 -15.54
N PHE A 41 -0.09 8.64 -14.91
CA PHE A 41 1.14 9.04 -15.62
C PHE A 41 2.42 8.39 -15.05
N ASP A 42 2.48 8.14 -13.74
CA ASP A 42 3.68 7.61 -13.09
C ASP A 42 3.98 6.15 -13.40
N TRP A 43 3.06 5.41 -14.04
CA TRP A 43 3.28 4.01 -14.43
C TRP A 43 4.56 3.80 -15.24
N ARG A 44 5.00 4.83 -15.97
CA ARG A 44 6.25 4.82 -16.74
C ARG A 44 7.50 4.63 -15.87
N LEU A 45 7.40 4.97 -14.58
CA LEU A 45 8.47 4.86 -13.60
C LEU A 45 8.59 3.46 -12.97
N ALA A 46 7.63 2.55 -13.18
CA ALA A 46 7.61 1.22 -12.55
C ALA A 46 8.92 0.43 -12.75
N ARG A 47 9.56 0.55 -13.92
CA ARG A 47 10.87 -0.11 -14.18
C ARG A 47 12.00 0.44 -13.32
N HIS A 48 11.97 1.74 -13.01
CA HIS A 48 12.96 2.37 -12.14
C HIS A 48 12.71 1.98 -10.68
N ASP A 49 11.45 1.91 -10.27
CA ASP A 49 11.04 1.44 -8.94
C ASP A 49 11.48 -0.01 -8.68
N LEU A 50 11.30 -0.90 -9.66
CA LEU A 50 11.80 -2.28 -9.58
C LEU A 50 13.33 -2.32 -9.48
N ALA A 51 14.04 -1.59 -10.35
CA ALA A 51 15.49 -1.53 -10.31
C ALA A 51 16.02 -0.99 -8.97
N GLY A 52 15.37 0.06 -8.44
CA GLY A 52 15.68 0.64 -7.13
C GLY A 52 15.41 -0.34 -6.00
N SER A 53 14.30 -1.06 -6.03
CA SER A 53 13.94 -2.09 -5.05
C SER A 53 14.96 -3.23 -5.02
N CYS A 54 15.36 -3.76 -6.18
CA CYS A 54 16.40 -4.79 -6.25
C CYS A 54 17.76 -4.28 -5.74
N ALA A 55 18.12 -3.03 -6.05
CA ALA A 55 19.35 -2.43 -5.54
C ALA A 55 19.30 -2.27 -4.01
N HIS A 56 18.17 -1.80 -3.47
CA HIS A 56 17.99 -1.64 -2.04
C HIS A 56 18.01 -2.97 -1.28
N ALA A 57 17.38 -4.03 -1.83
CA ALA A 57 17.44 -5.38 -1.25
C ALA A 57 18.90 -5.86 -1.11
N ARG A 58 19.74 -5.66 -2.13
CA ARG A 58 21.17 -5.99 -2.06
C ARG A 58 21.92 -5.19 -1.00
N VAL A 59 21.58 -3.90 -0.82
CA VAL A 59 22.14 -3.05 0.24
C VAL A 59 21.74 -3.57 1.62
N LEU A 60 20.47 -3.93 1.83
CA LEU A 60 19.98 -4.48 3.10
C LEU A 60 20.66 -5.81 3.45
N HIS A 61 20.86 -6.69 2.46
CA HIS A 61 21.63 -7.92 2.65
C HIS A 61 23.08 -7.62 3.02
N GLY A 62 23.75 -6.69 2.32
CA GLY A 62 25.10 -6.26 2.64
C GLY A 62 25.26 -5.66 4.05
N ALA A 63 24.18 -5.06 4.58
CA ALA A 63 24.11 -4.56 5.95
C ALA A 63 23.73 -5.63 7.00
N GLY A 64 23.49 -6.88 6.58
CA GLY A 64 23.07 -7.97 7.47
C GLY A 64 21.62 -7.89 7.94
N LEU A 65 20.79 -7.08 7.28
CA LEU A 65 19.36 -6.92 7.59
C LEU A 65 18.45 -7.89 6.83
N LEU A 66 18.99 -8.56 5.81
CA LEU A 66 18.35 -9.65 5.09
C LEU A 66 19.27 -10.87 5.04
N THR A 67 18.70 -12.04 5.22
CA THR A 67 19.34 -13.32 4.91
C THR A 67 19.49 -13.50 3.41
N ALA A 68 20.35 -14.43 2.99
CA ALA A 68 20.51 -14.78 1.58
C ALA A 68 19.20 -15.29 0.96
N ALA A 69 18.44 -16.11 1.69
CA ALA A 69 17.16 -16.65 1.22
C ALA A 69 16.10 -15.55 1.02
N GLU A 70 16.07 -14.55 1.91
CA GLU A 70 15.17 -13.39 1.76
C GLU A 70 15.56 -12.53 0.56
N LEU A 71 16.86 -12.28 0.36
CA LEU A 71 17.35 -11.56 -0.83
C LEU A 71 16.96 -12.30 -2.12
N ASP A 72 17.22 -13.61 -2.18
CA ASP A 72 16.89 -14.42 -3.36
C ASP A 72 15.39 -14.40 -3.65
N GLY A 73 14.55 -14.51 -2.62
CA GLY A 73 13.10 -14.38 -2.75
C GLY A 73 12.65 -13.03 -3.31
N MET A 74 13.31 -11.94 -2.91
CA MET A 74 13.00 -10.60 -3.42
C MET A 74 13.47 -10.37 -4.87
N LEU A 75 14.52 -11.06 -5.34
CA LEU A 75 15.05 -10.90 -6.70
C LEU A 75 14.39 -11.80 -7.74
N LEU A 76 13.70 -12.85 -7.32
CA LEU A 76 13.00 -13.81 -8.18
C LEU A 76 11.51 -13.48 -8.38
N ALA A 77 10.97 -12.53 -7.60
CA ALA A 77 9.61 -12.02 -7.71
C ALA A 77 9.43 -11.06 -8.89
#